data_AF-A0A956N114-F1
#
_entry.id   AF-A0A956N114-F1
#
_cell.length_a   1.000
_cell.length_b   1.000
_cell.length_c   1.000
_cell.angle_alpha   90.00
_cell.angle_beta   90.00
_cell.angle_gamma   90.00
#
_symmetry.space_group_name_H-M   'P 1'
#
loop_
_entity.id
_entity.type
_entity.pdbx_description
1 polymer ?
#
loop_
_entity_poly.entity_id
_entity_poly.type
_entity_poly.pdbx_seq_one_letter_code
_entity_poly.pdbx_strand_id
1 'polypeptide(L)'
;MNSKLNTKEVIMAALLCAIGIMIPMISPIKIVLEPASFTLASHVAIFIAMFISTKVALLVTVGTTIGFFIGGFPIVVVARALSHLVFVIVGMSLIKNKESITIKGSLGSSFIIGMIHGICEVLVVIPFYFNSSLSPAYYDKGFLQGVILLVGVGTVIHSMLDFSLSVYIWNLLPKGFVNKIGKEEKLGKVQKV
;
A
#
# COMPACT_ATOMS: atom_id res chain seq x y z
N MET A 1 -25.56 2.23 -15.42
CA MET A 1 -24.45 2.38 -14.47
C MET A 1 -24.32 3.84 -14.07
N ASN A 2 -24.59 4.20 -12.81
CA ASN A 2 -24.30 5.55 -12.31
C ASN A 2 -23.39 5.41 -11.08
N SER A 3 -22.16 4.96 -11.28
CA SER A 3 -21.17 4.83 -10.21
C SER A 3 -20.51 6.18 -9.93
N LYS A 4 -21.29 7.18 -9.53
CA LYS A 4 -20.72 8.44 -9.07
C LYS A 4 -19.88 8.17 -7.82
N LEU A 5 -18.67 8.73 -7.77
CA LEU A 5 -17.90 8.84 -6.54
C LEU A 5 -18.65 9.83 -5.64
N ASN A 6 -18.88 9.46 -4.38
CA ASN A 6 -19.42 10.42 -3.43
C ASN A 6 -18.33 11.46 -3.12
N THR A 7 -18.69 12.73 -2.96
CA THR A 7 -17.78 13.81 -2.52
C THR A 7 -16.92 13.39 -1.32
N LYS A 8 -17.50 12.62 -0.38
CA LYS A 8 -16.74 12.07 0.76
C LYS A 8 -15.63 11.11 0.35
N GLU A 9 -15.89 10.19 -0.58
CA GLU A 9 -14.87 9.26 -1.09
C GLU A 9 -13.73 10.02 -1.78
N VAL A 10 -14.06 11.07 -2.54
CA VAL A 10 -13.08 11.92 -3.21
C VAL A 10 -12.19 12.65 -2.20
N ILE A 11 -12.80 13.25 -1.16
CA ILE A 11 -12.04 13.94 -0.10
C ILE A 11 -11.15 12.96 0.66
N MET A 12 -11.68 11.80 1.04
CA MET A 12 -10.89 10.78 1.73
C MET A 12 -9.72 10.30 0.86
N ALA A 13 -9.95 10.06 -0.43
CA ALA A 13 -8.89 9.70 -1.35
C ALA A 13 -7.84 10.81 -1.46
N ALA A 14 -8.23 12.07 -1.60
CA ALA A 14 -7.30 13.20 -1.70
C ALA A 14 -6.43 13.35 -0.43
N LEU A 15 -7.03 13.25 0.77
CA LEU A 15 -6.30 13.32 2.03
C LEU A 15 -5.31 12.15 2.18
N LEU A 16 -5.75 10.93 1.85
CA LEU A 16 -4.88 9.74 1.92
C LEU A 16 -3.78 9.78 0.86
N CYS A 17 -4.04 10.31 -0.34
CA CYS A 17 -3.00 10.58 -1.33
C CYS A 17 -1.95 11.54 -0.77
N ALA A 18 -2.37 12.67 -0.20
CA ALA A 18 -1.47 13.66 0.36
C ALA A 18 -0.58 13.04 1.46
N ILE A 19 -1.17 12.27 2.37
CA ILE A 19 -0.42 11.55 3.41
C ILE A 19 0.55 10.53 2.80
N GLY A 20 0.09 9.72 1.84
CA GLY A 20 0.92 8.71 1.17
C GLY A 20 2.10 9.29 0.40
N ILE A 21 1.96 10.51 -0.14
CA ILE A 21 3.05 11.25 -0.79
C ILE A 21 4.00 11.86 0.25
N MET A 22 3.43 12.46 1.31
CA MET A 22 4.19 13.18 2.32
C MET A 22 5.10 12.25 3.15
N ILE A 23 4.62 11.06 3.54
CA ILE A 23 5.39 10.14 4.39
C ILE A 23 6.81 9.88 3.85
N PRO A 24 7.02 9.41 2.60
CA PRO A 24 8.37 9.18 2.10
C PRO A 24 9.20 10.46 1.90
N MET A 25 8.58 11.64 1.83
CA MET A 25 9.29 12.92 1.71
C MET A 25 9.87 13.41 3.03
N ILE A 26 9.17 13.19 4.15
CA ILE A 26 9.52 13.80 5.45
C ILE A 26 9.63 12.82 6.62
N SER A 27 9.40 11.52 6.41
CA SER A 27 9.36 10.56 7.52
C SER A 27 10.69 10.53 8.28
N PRO A 28 10.67 10.76 9.60
CA PRO A 28 11.86 10.66 10.42
C PRO A 28 12.23 9.21 10.77
N ILE A 29 11.34 8.24 10.51
CA ILE A 29 11.52 6.82 10.88
C ILE A 29 11.80 6.00 9.62
N LYS A 30 13.08 5.91 9.27
CA LYS A 30 13.58 5.15 8.13
C LYS A 30 14.68 4.20 8.59
N ILE A 31 14.44 2.89 8.45
CA ILE A 31 15.46 1.87 8.70
C ILE A 31 16.24 1.67 7.41
N VAL A 32 17.51 2.07 7.40
CA VAL A 32 18.38 1.93 6.23
C VAL A 32 19.16 0.62 6.36
N LEU A 33 18.90 -0.31 5.44
CA LEU A 33 19.62 -1.57 5.29
C LEU A 33 20.15 -1.62 3.87
N GLU A 34 21.30 -0.98 3.65
CA GLU A 34 21.84 -0.75 2.31
C GLU A 34 21.87 -2.04 1.45
N PRO A 35 21.40 -1.96 0.20
CA PRO A 35 20.90 -0.79 -0.55
C PRO A 35 19.44 -0.38 -0.28
N ALA A 36 18.68 -1.17 0.47
CA ALA A 36 17.26 -0.93 0.69
C ALA A 36 17.03 0.01 1.87
N SER A 37 15.86 0.65 1.86
CA SER A 37 15.41 1.42 3.01
C SER A 37 13.93 1.22 3.23
N PHE A 38 13.56 1.02 4.49
CA PHE A 38 12.21 0.74 4.92
C PHE A 38 11.70 1.94 5.71
N THR A 39 10.88 2.75 5.06
CA THR A 39 10.22 3.90 5.69
C THR A 39 8.97 3.41 6.39
N LEU A 40 8.96 3.45 7.73
CA LEU A 40 7.80 2.99 8.48
C LEU A 40 6.54 3.79 8.09
N ALA A 41 5.40 3.11 8.02
CA ALA A 41 4.10 3.64 7.67
C ALA A 41 3.90 4.04 6.19
N SER A 42 4.84 3.77 5.30
CA SER A 42 4.74 4.19 3.88
C SER A 42 3.51 3.63 3.16
N HIS A 43 3.00 2.46 3.57
CA HIS A 43 1.81 1.85 2.97
C HIS A 43 0.53 2.05 3.80
N VAL A 44 0.60 2.71 4.96
CA VAL A 44 -0.55 2.87 5.86
C VAL A 44 -1.70 3.60 5.16
N ALA A 45 -1.41 4.66 4.40
CA ALA A 45 -2.43 5.40 3.67
C ALA A 45 -3.21 4.50 2.68
N ILE A 46 -2.52 3.59 1.98
CA ILE A 46 -3.12 2.65 1.02
C ILE A 46 -3.95 1.60 1.78
N PHE A 47 -3.47 1.05 2.89
CA PHE A 47 -4.23 0.07 3.68
C PHE A 47 -5.48 0.68 4.32
N ILE A 48 -5.38 1.91 4.86
CA ILE A 48 -6.57 2.64 5.34
C ILE A 48 -7.55 2.86 4.18
N ALA A 49 -7.07 3.22 2.99
CA ALA A 49 -7.91 3.34 1.80
C ALA A 49 -8.63 2.03 1.45
N MET A 50 -7.94 0.89 1.61
CA MET A 50 -8.54 -0.44 1.44
C MET A 50 -9.62 -0.75 2.49
N PHE A 51 -9.47 -0.24 3.71
CA PHE A 51 -10.51 -0.37 4.74
C PHE A 51 -11.73 0.52 4.46
N ILE A 52 -11.59 1.56 3.64
CA ILE A 52 -12.69 2.45 3.26
C ILE A 52 -13.50 1.85 2.10
N SER A 53 -12.93 1.74 0.90
CA SER A 53 -13.63 1.19 -0.26
C SER A 53 -12.66 0.89 -1.41
N THR A 54 -13.06 0.02 -2.34
CA THR A 54 -12.24 -0.30 -3.53
C THR A 54 -11.95 0.94 -4.36
N LYS A 55 -12.92 1.84 -4.50
CA LYS A 55 -12.74 3.06 -5.29
C LYS A 55 -11.70 3.99 -4.65
N VAL A 56 -11.79 4.18 -3.33
CA VAL A 56 -10.83 5.01 -2.59
C VAL A 56 -9.43 4.39 -2.66
N ALA A 57 -9.30 3.08 -2.47
CA ALA A 57 -8.00 2.41 -2.58
C ALA A 57 -7.34 2.55 -3.96
N LEU A 58 -8.12 2.39 -5.04
CA LEU A 58 -7.62 2.58 -6.40
C LEU A 58 -7.20 4.04 -6.65
N LEU A 59 -8.03 5.01 -6.25
CA LEU A 59 -7.70 6.43 -6.39
C LEU A 59 -6.45 6.81 -5.60
N VAL A 60 -6.31 6.30 -4.36
CA VAL A 60 -5.13 6.56 -3.53
C VAL A 60 -3.89 5.99 -4.19
N THR A 61 -3.95 4.77 -4.71
CA THR A 61 -2.80 4.11 -5.34
C THR A 61 -2.36 4.83 -6.62
N VAL A 62 -3.31 5.19 -7.48
CA VAL A 62 -3.00 5.95 -8.71
C VAL A 62 -2.51 7.35 -8.35
N GLY A 63 -3.16 8.02 -7.40
CA GLY A 63 -2.83 9.37 -6.98
C GLY A 63 -1.44 9.47 -6.34
N THR A 64 -1.05 8.53 -5.47
CA THR A 64 0.30 8.50 -4.91
C THR A 64 1.35 8.16 -5.97
N THR A 65 1.04 7.26 -6.92
CA THR A 65 1.94 6.95 -8.04
C THR A 65 2.21 8.18 -8.91
N ILE A 66 1.15 8.90 -9.31
CA ILE A 66 1.27 10.16 -10.06
C ILE A 66 2.00 11.21 -9.22
N GLY A 67 1.70 11.29 -7.92
CA GLY A 67 2.37 12.19 -6.99
C GLY A 67 3.87 11.94 -6.89
N PHE A 68 4.31 10.69 -6.81
CA PHE A 68 5.74 10.34 -6.84
C PHE A 68 6.38 10.70 -8.18
N PHE A 69 5.68 10.48 -9.29
CA PHE A 69 6.18 10.85 -10.61
C PHE A 69 6.39 12.37 -10.74
N ILE A 70 5.38 13.16 -10.38
CA ILE A 70 5.46 14.64 -10.43
C ILE A 70 6.44 15.18 -9.38
N GLY A 71 6.53 14.50 -8.23
CA GLY A 71 7.47 14.84 -7.15
C GLY A 71 8.93 14.51 -7.45
N GLY A 72 9.24 13.96 -8.63
CA GLY A 72 10.62 13.71 -9.07
C GLY A 72 11.28 12.50 -8.40
N PHE A 73 10.50 11.54 -7.90
CA PHE A 73 11.05 10.31 -7.33
C PHE A 73 11.73 9.46 -8.41
N PRO A 74 12.74 8.64 -8.07
CA PRO A 74 13.35 7.72 -9.03
C PRO A 74 12.30 6.83 -9.71
N ILE A 75 12.44 6.62 -11.02
CA ILE A 75 11.43 5.91 -11.82
C ILE A 75 11.13 4.48 -11.30
N VAL A 76 12.14 3.80 -10.75
CA VAL A 76 11.96 2.49 -10.10
C VAL A 76 11.01 2.55 -8.90
N VAL A 77 11.03 3.64 -8.14
CA VAL A 77 10.10 3.87 -7.00
C VAL A 77 8.68 4.12 -7.51
N VAL A 78 8.54 4.91 -8.58
CA VAL A 78 7.24 5.16 -9.22
C VAL A 78 6.65 3.87 -9.77
N ALA A 79 7.46 3.03 -10.44
CA ALA A 79 7.03 1.75 -10.97
C ALA A 79 6.62 0.77 -9.86
N ARG A 80 7.35 0.76 -8.73
CA ARG A 80 6.96 -0.03 -7.55
C ARG A 80 5.63 0.46 -6.98
N ALA A 81 5.44 1.77 -6.83
CA ALA A 81 4.17 2.34 -6.38
C ALA A 81 3.00 1.97 -7.30
N LEU A 82 3.21 1.96 -8.62
CA LEU A 82 2.20 1.52 -9.58
C LEU A 82 1.81 0.04 -9.37
N SER A 83 2.78 -0.82 -9.06
CA SER A 83 2.56 -2.26 -8.83
C SER A 83 1.63 -2.54 -7.64
N HIS A 84 1.48 -1.56 -6.73
CA HIS A 84 0.58 -1.68 -5.58
C HIS A 84 -0.87 -1.90 -6.02
N LEU A 85 -1.26 -1.50 -7.24
CA LEU A 85 -2.58 -1.78 -7.79
C LEU A 85 -2.93 -3.27 -7.74
N VAL A 86 -1.95 -4.15 -7.95
CA VAL A 86 -2.16 -5.60 -7.95
C VAL A 86 -2.60 -6.08 -6.56
N PHE A 87 -1.83 -5.76 -5.52
CA PHE A 87 -2.21 -6.18 -4.17
C PHE A 87 -3.44 -5.44 -3.66
N VAL A 88 -3.71 -4.22 -4.12
CA VAL A 88 -4.95 -3.50 -3.77
C VAL A 88 -6.15 -4.23 -4.35
N ILE A 89 -6.12 -4.60 -5.63
CA ILE A 89 -7.24 -5.31 -6.27
C ILE A 89 -7.47 -6.68 -5.60
N VAL A 90 -6.41 -7.44 -5.35
CA VAL A 90 -6.53 -8.78 -4.74
C VAL A 90 -6.83 -8.68 -3.24
N GLY A 91 -6.07 -7.88 -2.51
CA GLY A 91 -6.12 -7.76 -1.06
C GLY A 91 -7.44 -7.22 -0.52
N MET A 92 -8.16 -6.41 -1.31
CA MET A 92 -9.51 -5.95 -0.96
C MET A 92 -10.49 -7.11 -0.73
N SER A 93 -10.31 -8.23 -1.43
CA SER A 93 -11.14 -9.44 -1.26
C SER A 93 -10.73 -10.27 -0.02
N LEU A 94 -9.49 -10.13 0.43
CA LEU A 94 -8.91 -10.87 1.56
C LEU A 94 -9.23 -10.20 2.91
N ILE A 95 -9.55 -8.91 2.92
CA ILE A 95 -9.90 -8.16 4.13
C ILE A 95 -11.38 -8.35 4.44
N LYS A 96 -11.66 -9.11 5.51
CA LYS A 96 -13.01 -9.35 6.01
C LYS A 96 -13.29 -8.54 7.28
N ASN A 97 -14.57 -8.31 7.57
CA ASN A 97 -15.04 -7.69 8.81
C ASN A 97 -14.32 -6.38 9.16
N LYS A 98 -14.23 -5.45 8.19
CA LYS A 98 -13.54 -4.15 8.36
C LYS A 98 -14.04 -3.34 9.57
N GLU A 99 -15.30 -3.53 9.98
CA GLU A 99 -15.89 -2.87 11.16
C GLU A 99 -15.26 -3.32 12.50
N SER A 100 -14.68 -4.52 12.53
CA SER A 100 -14.13 -5.17 13.72
C SER A 100 -12.81 -5.89 13.44
N ILE A 101 -12.04 -5.39 12.46
CA ILE A 101 -10.75 -5.98 12.09
C ILE A 101 -9.78 -5.93 13.27
N THR A 102 -9.08 -7.05 13.54
CA THR A 102 -8.08 -7.14 14.60
C THR A 102 -6.76 -7.61 14.02
N ILE A 103 -5.63 -7.20 14.62
CA ILE A 103 -4.28 -7.56 14.14
C ILE A 103 -4.14 -9.08 14.00
N LYS A 104 -4.58 -9.83 15.04
CA LYS A 104 -4.53 -11.30 15.05
C LYS A 104 -5.43 -11.90 13.97
N GLY A 105 -6.67 -11.41 13.84
CA GLY A 105 -7.63 -11.93 12.85
C GLY A 105 -7.26 -11.63 11.41
N SER A 106 -6.43 -10.61 11.17
CA SER A 106 -5.98 -10.21 9.83
C SER A 106 -4.58 -10.72 9.47
N LEU A 107 -3.89 -11.45 10.33
CA LEU A 107 -2.49 -11.84 10.12
C LEU A 107 -2.29 -12.64 8.83
N GLY A 108 -3.18 -13.60 8.55
CA GLY A 108 -3.13 -14.40 7.32
C GLY A 108 -3.36 -13.55 6.07
N SER A 109 -4.37 -12.67 6.08
CA SER A 109 -4.64 -11.76 4.95
C SER A 109 -3.47 -10.79 4.74
N SER A 110 -2.90 -10.25 5.82
CA SER A 110 -1.73 -9.35 5.79
C SER A 110 -0.51 -10.03 5.17
N PHE A 111 -0.25 -11.29 5.53
CA PHE A 111 0.85 -12.06 4.95
C PHE A 111 0.65 -12.32 3.45
N ILE A 112 -0.55 -12.74 3.03
CA ILE A 112 -0.83 -12.99 1.60
C ILE A 112 -0.71 -11.70 0.79
N ILE A 113 -1.23 -10.58 1.31
CA ILE A 113 -1.08 -9.26 0.68
C ILE A 113 0.41 -8.89 0.58
N GLY A 114 1.17 -9.07 1.66
CA GLY A 114 2.61 -8.82 1.68
C GLY A 114 3.38 -9.67 0.67
N MET A 115 3.02 -10.95 0.50
CA MET A 115 3.62 -11.81 -0.53
C MET A 115 3.34 -11.28 -1.94
N ILE A 116 2.09 -10.93 -2.25
CA ILE A 116 1.73 -10.38 -3.57
C ILE A 116 2.50 -9.08 -3.81
N HIS A 117 2.55 -8.21 -2.80
CA HIS A 117 3.30 -6.95 -2.86
C HIS A 117 4.78 -7.19 -3.13
N GLY A 118 5.45 -8.04 -2.34
CA GLY A 118 6.87 -8.35 -2.52
C GLY A 118 7.18 -8.98 -3.88
N ILE A 119 6.33 -9.89 -4.38
CA ILE A 119 6.48 -10.49 -5.72
C ILE A 119 6.36 -9.41 -6.80
N CYS A 120 5.35 -8.55 -6.72
CA CYS A 120 5.15 -7.46 -7.68
C CYS A 120 6.33 -6.48 -7.68
N GLU A 121 6.87 -6.13 -6.52
CA GLU A 121 8.04 -5.25 -6.46
C GLU A 121 9.29 -5.90 -7.05
N VAL A 122 9.54 -7.18 -6.77
CA VAL A 122 10.67 -7.90 -7.39
C VAL A 122 10.52 -7.92 -8.91
N LEU A 123 9.33 -8.26 -9.42
CA LEU A 123 9.06 -8.27 -10.86
C LEU A 123 9.29 -6.91 -11.51
N VAL A 124 8.92 -5.82 -10.82
CA VAL A 124 9.20 -4.46 -11.27
C VAL A 124 10.69 -4.14 -11.23
N VAL A 125 11.42 -4.54 -10.17
CA VAL A 125 12.82 -4.17 -9.97
C VAL A 125 13.78 -4.95 -10.89
N ILE A 126 13.44 -6.17 -11.28
CA ILE A 126 14.25 -7.02 -12.18
C ILE A 126 14.74 -6.27 -13.44
N PRO A 127 13.89 -5.65 -14.28
CA PRO A 127 14.35 -4.95 -15.47
C PRO A 127 15.29 -3.77 -15.14
N PHE A 128 15.08 -3.05 -14.03
CA PHE A 128 15.99 -1.98 -13.61
C PHE A 128 17.34 -2.52 -13.13
N TYR A 129 17.35 -3.67 -12.45
CA TYR A 129 18.58 -4.32 -12.02
C TYR A 129 19.46 -4.67 -13.23
N PHE A 130 18.90 -5.41 -14.20
CA PHE A 130 19.64 -5.86 -15.37
C PHE A 130 19.97 -4.75 -16.38
N ASN A 131 19.28 -3.62 -16.32
CA ASN A 131 19.59 -2.43 -17.10
C ASN A 131 20.54 -1.45 -16.36
N SER A 132 21.27 -1.91 -15.34
CA SER A 132 22.23 -1.08 -14.59
C SER A 132 21.64 0.24 -14.03
N SER A 133 20.34 0.26 -13.74
CA SER A 133 19.56 1.46 -13.41
C SER A 133 19.26 1.61 -11.90
N LEU A 134 19.85 0.77 -11.06
CA LEU A 134 19.74 0.85 -9.60
C LEU A 134 20.98 1.53 -8.98
N SER A 135 20.93 1.80 -7.68
CA SER A 135 22.11 2.32 -6.97
C SER A 135 23.25 1.29 -6.94
N PRO A 136 24.54 1.72 -6.92
CA PRO A 136 25.70 0.83 -6.87
C PRO A 136 25.63 -0.26 -5.80
N ALA A 137 25.09 0.07 -4.62
CA ALA A 137 24.93 -0.86 -3.50
C ALA A 137 24.04 -2.08 -3.81
N TYR A 138 23.12 -2.00 -4.79
CA TYR A 138 22.37 -3.18 -5.26
C TYR A 138 23.27 -4.17 -6.01
N TYR A 139 24.28 -3.69 -6.72
CA TYR A 139 25.23 -4.53 -7.44
C TYR A 139 26.27 -5.13 -6.51
N ASP A 140 26.73 -4.37 -5.50
CA ASP A 140 27.68 -4.85 -4.49
C ASP A 140 27.11 -6.02 -3.66
N LYS A 141 25.81 -5.97 -3.32
CA LYS A 141 25.13 -7.07 -2.63
C LYS A 141 24.76 -8.24 -3.56
N GLY A 142 24.77 -8.01 -4.88
CA GLY A 142 24.32 -8.97 -5.87
C GLY A 142 22.80 -9.16 -5.90
N PHE A 143 22.32 -9.85 -6.94
CA PHE A 143 20.90 -10.00 -7.24
C PHE A 143 20.11 -10.69 -6.11
N LEU A 144 20.65 -11.77 -5.56
CA LEU A 144 19.95 -12.55 -4.53
C LEU A 144 19.72 -11.73 -3.25
N GLN A 145 20.77 -11.09 -2.73
CA GLN A 145 20.64 -10.31 -1.50
C GLN A 145 19.94 -8.97 -1.74
N GLY A 146 20.31 -8.25 -2.80
CA GLY A 146 19.77 -6.92 -3.12
C GLY A 146 18.30 -6.96 -3.58
N VAL A 147 17.95 -7.85 -4.50
CA VAL A 147 16.61 -7.87 -5.11
C VAL A 147 15.72 -8.91 -4.43
N ILE A 148 16.14 -10.17 -4.34
CA ILE A 148 15.24 -11.21 -3.82
C ILE A 148 15.02 -11.06 -2.31
N LEU A 149 16.08 -10.90 -1.52
CA LEU A 149 15.96 -10.80 -0.06
C LEU A 149 15.51 -9.40 0.38
N LEU A 150 16.26 -8.35 0.04
CA LEU A 150 15.95 -7.02 0.54
C LEU A 150 14.68 -6.43 -0.09
N VAL A 151 14.51 -6.49 -1.41
CA VAL A 151 13.26 -6.00 -2.04
C VAL A 151 12.12 -7.00 -1.85
N GLY A 152 12.33 -8.29 -2.11
CA GLY A 152 11.26 -9.29 -1.98
C GLY A 152 10.85 -9.54 -0.53
N VAL A 153 11.70 -10.21 0.24
CA VAL A 153 11.39 -10.62 1.63
C VAL A 153 11.21 -9.40 2.54
N GLY A 154 12.05 -8.39 2.38
CA GLY A 154 11.94 -7.14 3.14
C GLY A 154 10.60 -6.46 2.95
N THR A 155 10.07 -6.41 1.72
CA THR A 155 8.74 -5.84 1.45
C THR A 155 7.61 -6.66 2.08
N VAL A 156 7.70 -7.99 2.15
CA VAL A 156 6.69 -8.80 2.85
C VAL A 156 6.61 -8.38 4.32
N ILE A 157 7.75 -8.32 5.01
CA ILE A 157 7.81 -7.93 6.43
C ILE A 157 7.31 -6.49 6.60
N HIS A 158 7.82 -5.59 5.78
CA HIS A 158 7.45 -4.17 5.81
C HIS A 158 5.95 -3.96 5.60
N SER A 159 5.36 -4.62 4.60
CA SER A 159 3.93 -4.61 4.33
C SER A 159 3.13 -5.12 5.52
N MET A 160 3.57 -6.18 6.18
CA MET A 160 2.85 -6.73 7.34
C MET A 160 2.87 -5.78 8.54
N LEU A 161 3.99 -5.09 8.77
CA LEU A 161 4.12 -4.07 9.82
C LEU A 161 3.20 -2.88 9.53
N ASP A 162 3.23 -2.35 8.31
CA ASP A 162 2.38 -1.23 7.89
C ASP A 162 0.89 -1.61 7.95
N PHE A 163 0.54 -2.85 7.56
CA PHE A 163 -0.83 -3.35 7.68
C PHE A 163 -1.28 -3.40 9.14
N SER A 164 -0.43 -3.92 10.04
CA SER A 164 -0.72 -4.01 11.47
C SER A 164 -0.91 -2.63 12.09
N LEU A 165 -0.06 -1.68 11.72
CA LEU A 165 -0.20 -0.27 12.12
C LEU A 165 -1.49 0.34 11.58
N SER A 166 -1.87 0.01 10.34
CA SER A 166 -3.14 0.46 9.75
C SER A 166 -4.34 -0.07 10.51
N VAL A 167 -4.33 -1.36 10.90
CA VAL A 167 -5.39 -1.96 11.73
C VAL A 167 -5.45 -1.28 13.09
N TYR A 168 -4.31 -0.97 13.69
CA TYR A 168 -4.25 -0.24 14.95
C TYR A 168 -4.90 1.15 14.82
N ILE A 169 -4.47 1.95 13.84
CA ILE A 169 -5.04 3.29 13.57
C ILE A 169 -6.53 3.20 13.27
N TRP A 170 -6.95 2.26 12.43
CA TRP A 170 -8.36 2.07 12.06
C TRP A 170 -9.25 1.81 13.28
N ASN A 171 -8.74 1.05 14.25
CA ASN A 171 -9.48 0.75 15.48
C ASN A 171 -9.55 1.90 16.48
N LEU A 172 -8.67 2.90 16.37
CA LEU A 172 -8.71 4.14 17.16
C LEU A 172 -9.76 5.14 16.63
N LEU A 173 -10.22 4.97 15.38
CA LEU A 173 -11.24 5.84 14.82
C LEU A 173 -12.60 5.65 15.52
N PRO A 174 -13.45 6.69 15.59
CA PRO A 174 -14.77 6.59 16.20
C PRO A 174 -15.59 5.45 15.61
N LYS A 175 -16.15 4.57 16.45
CA LYS A 175 -16.92 3.40 15.98
C LYS A 175 -18.11 3.78 15.10
N GLY A 176 -18.75 4.92 15.36
CA GLY A 176 -19.81 5.45 14.49
C GLY A 176 -19.34 5.75 13.06
N PHE A 177 -18.11 6.23 12.90
CA PHE A 177 -17.49 6.47 11.59
C PHE A 177 -17.18 5.14 10.89
N VAL A 178 -16.47 4.22 11.57
CA VAL A 178 -16.07 2.91 11.02
C VAL A 178 -17.29 2.08 10.59
N ASN A 179 -18.32 2.01 11.43
CA ASN A 179 -19.54 1.26 11.14
C ASN A 179 -20.33 1.85 9.96
N LYS A 180 -20.31 3.18 9.81
CA LYS A 180 -20.97 3.85 8.68
C LYS A 180 -20.29 3.48 7.36
N ILE A 181 -18.96 3.52 7.31
CA ILE A 181 -18.18 3.13 6.13
C ILE A 181 -18.44 1.65 5.77
N GLY A 182 -18.44 0.75 6.77
CA GLY A 182 -18.73 -0.67 6.55
C GLY A 182 -20.13 -0.93 5.97
N LYS A 183 -21.15 -0.20 6.45
CA LYS A 183 -22.52 -0.26 5.91
C LYS A 183 -22.59 0.26 4.47
N GLU A 184 -21.98 1.40 4.19
CA GLU A 184 -21.95 2.01 2.85
C GLU A 184 -21.28 1.09 1.82
N GLU A 185 -20.19 0.40 2.19
CA GLU A 185 -19.54 -0.57 1.31
C GLU A 185 -20.43 -1.79 1.00
N LYS A 186 -21.09 -2.35 2.03
CA LYS A 186 -22.00 -3.50 1.87
C LYS A 186 -23.18 -3.17 0.96
N LEU A 187 -23.82 -2.01 1.16
CA LEU A 187 -24.92 -1.53 0.33
C LEU A 187 -24.50 -1.38 -1.15
N GLY A 188 -23.30 -0.85 -1.39
CA GLY A 188 -22.73 -0.73 -2.74
C GLY A 188 -22.41 -2.05 -3.43
N LYS A 189 -22.22 -3.15 -2.67
CA LYS A 189 -22.08 -4.51 -3.21
C LYS A 189 -23.44 -5.15 -3.50
N VAL A 190 -24.44 -4.95 -2.65
CA VAL A 190 -25.80 -5.50 -2.83
C VAL A 190 -26.49 -4.92 -4.06
N GLN A 191 -26.30 -3.63 -4.37
CA GLN A 191 -26.85 -3.01 -5.60
C GLN A 191 -26.16 -3.47 -6.91
N LYS A 192 -25.12 -4.31 -6.84
CA LYS A 192 -24.41 -4.86 -8.00
C LYS A 192 -24.73 -6.33 -8.28
N VAL A 193 -25.57 -6.96 -7.46
CA VAL A 193 -26.14 -8.30 -7.68
C VAL A 193 -27.54 -8.14 -8.24
#